data_AF-A0A9D2G4Z0-F1
#
_entry.id   AF-A0A9D2G4Z0-F1
#
_cell.length_a   1.000
_cell.length_b   1.000
_cell.length_c   1.000
_cell.angle_alpha   90.00
_cell.angle_beta   90.00
_cell.angle_gamma   90.00
#
_symmetry.space_group_name_H-M   'P 1'
#
loop_
_entity.id
_entity.type
_entity.pdbx_description
1 polymer ?
#
loop_
_entity_poly.entity_id
_entity_poly.type
_entity_poly.pdbx_seq_one_letter_code
_entity_poly.pdbx_strand_id
1 'polypeptide(L)'
;MLELLLAAGIPSVLVSAIVTGCMKRLERREKQRLEETKRREEDRHRLELLQIRGTLAAMSLGEATATALKNGHANGETEQALAYEQRVKHEMREFLEKSGVEHVA
;
A
#
# COMPACT_ATOMS: atom_id res chain seq x y z
N MET A 1 -25.69 56.35 8.25
CA MET A 1 -25.84 55.01 8.88
C MET A 1 -25.64 53.88 7.86
N LEU A 2 -26.29 53.92 6.69
CA LEU A 2 -26.15 52.90 5.63
C LEU A 2 -24.72 52.81 5.04
N GLU A 3 -24.06 53.95 4.81
CA GLU A 3 -22.69 53.98 4.27
C GLU A 3 -21.64 53.37 5.22
N LEU A 4 -21.83 53.52 6.54
CA LEU A 4 -20.95 52.93 7.55
C LEU A 4 -21.09 51.41 7.59
N LEU A 5 -22.32 50.91 7.38
CA LEU A 5 -22.62 49.48 7.33
C LEU A 5 -22.05 48.84 6.05
N LEU A 6 -22.12 49.55 4.93
CA LEU A 6 -21.55 49.13 3.65
C LEU A 6 -20.01 49.13 3.68
N ALA A 7 -19.41 50.15 4.28
CA ALA A 7 -17.97 50.27 4.46
C ALA A 7 -17.39 49.21 5.41
N ALA A 8 -18.14 48.77 6.42
CA ALA A 8 -17.76 47.67 7.32
C ALA A 8 -17.95 46.27 6.69
N GLY A 9 -18.84 46.15 5.70
CA GLY A 9 -19.13 44.88 5.02
C GLY A 9 -18.03 44.44 4.03
N ILE A 10 -17.43 45.38 3.30
CA ILE A 10 -16.43 45.08 2.25
C ILE A 10 -15.16 44.42 2.82
N PRO A 11 -14.54 44.92 3.91
CA PRO A 11 -13.40 44.24 4.54
C PRO A 11 -13.76 42.84 5.05
N SER A 12 -14.97 42.65 5.57
CA SER A 12 -15.43 41.37 6.12
C SER A 12 -15.54 40.30 5.04
N VAL A 13 -16.13 40.62 3.88
CA VAL A 13 -16.24 39.70 2.74
C VAL A 13 -14.87 39.34 2.17
N LEU A 14 -13.95 40.30 2.09
CA LEU A 14 -12.56 40.06 1.64
C LEU A 14 -11.82 39.10 2.56
N VAL A 15 -11.90 39.32 3.88
CA VAL A 15 -11.26 38.43 4.87
C VAL A 15 -11.87 37.02 4.80
N SER A 16 -13.21 36.90 4.74
CA SER A 16 -13.87 35.59 4.62
C SER A 16 -13.50 34.84 3.34
N ALA A 17 -13.35 35.54 2.21
CA ALA A 17 -12.92 34.95 0.94
C ALA A 17 -11.48 34.43 1.02
N ILE A 18 -10.56 35.20 1.61
CA ILE A 18 -9.16 34.80 1.83
C ILE A 18 -9.07 33.58 2.75
N VAL A 19 -9.78 33.60 3.88
CA VAL A 19 -9.81 32.49 4.84
C VAL A 19 -10.36 31.22 4.19
N THR A 20 -11.47 31.33 3.46
CA THR A 20 -12.06 30.17 2.75
C THR A 20 -11.11 29.62 1.69
N GLY A 21 -10.42 30.48 0.94
CA GLY A 21 -9.40 30.08 -0.01
C GLY A 21 -8.24 29.33 0.65
N CYS A 22 -7.81 29.80 1.83
CA CYS A 22 -6.75 29.17 2.61
C CYS A 22 -7.19 27.79 3.16
N MET A 23 -8.38 27.70 3.76
CA MET A 23 -8.94 26.44 4.29
C MET A 23 -9.08 25.39 3.19
N LYS A 24 -9.60 25.75 2.01
CA LYS A 24 -9.70 24.82 0.88
C LYS A 24 -8.35 24.28 0.41
N ARG A 25 -7.27 25.09 0.52
CA ARG A 25 -5.90 24.62 0.20
C ARG A 25 -5.38 23.65 1.25
N LEU A 26 -5.66 23.89 2.53
CA LEU A 26 -5.30 23.00 3.63
C LEU A 26 -6.05 21.66 3.51
N GLU A 27 -7.37 21.69 3.32
CA GLU A 27 -8.19 20.48 3.13
C GLU A 27 -7.69 19.62 1.95
N ARG A 28 -7.31 20.24 0.83
CA ARG A 28 -6.73 19.51 -0.32
C ARG A 28 -5.41 18.83 0.04
N ARG A 29 -4.54 19.51 0.77
CA ARG A 29 -3.26 18.96 1.24
C ARG A 29 -3.47 17.82 2.23
N GLU A 30 -4.42 17.96 3.16
CA GLU A 30 -4.76 16.92 4.12
C GLU A 30 -5.35 15.69 3.43
N LYS A 31 -6.26 15.89 2.47
CA LYS A 31 -6.79 14.78 1.65
C LYS A 31 -5.68 14.04 0.90
N GLN A 32 -4.76 14.76 0.27
CA GLN A 32 -3.60 14.15 -0.40
C GLN A 32 -2.73 13.34 0.56
N ARG A 33 -2.42 13.90 1.74
CA ARG A 33 -1.65 13.19 2.78
C ARG A 33 -2.36 11.96 3.29
N LEU A 34 -3.67 12.04 3.47
CA LEU A 34 -4.49 10.91 3.91
C LEU A 34 -4.51 9.80 2.86
N GLU A 35 -4.68 10.15 1.58
CA GLU A 35 -4.63 9.19 0.47
C GLU A 35 -3.25 8.54 0.34
N GLU A 36 -2.17 9.31 0.46
CA GLU A 36 -0.80 8.79 0.44
C GLU A 36 -0.53 7.86 1.62
N THR A 37 -1.01 8.22 2.82
CA THR A 37 -0.87 7.37 4.01
C THR A 37 -1.64 6.06 3.85
N LYS A 38 -2.86 6.12 3.32
CA LYS A 38 -3.68 4.92 3.03
C LYS A 38 -3.00 4.00 2.03
N ARG A 39 -2.47 4.54 0.92
CA ARG A 39 -1.72 3.75 -0.07
C ARG A 39 -0.51 3.05 0.57
N ARG A 40 0.27 3.79 1.36
CA ARG A 40 1.40 3.21 2.11
C ARG A 40 0.97 2.13 3.09
N GLU A 41 -0.17 2.28 3.74
CA GLU A 41 -0.73 1.25 4.63
C GLU A 41 -1.16 0.00 3.87
N GLU A 42 -1.81 0.16 2.73
CA GLU A 42 -2.21 -0.93 1.84
C GLU A 42 -1.00 -1.70 1.30
N ASP A 43 0.04 -1.00 0.86
CA ASP A 43 1.29 -1.61 0.40
C ASP A 43 2.00 -2.37 1.51
N ARG A 44 2.04 -1.82 2.73
CA ARG A 44 2.58 -2.52 3.90
C ARG A 44 1.82 -3.80 4.20
N HIS A 45 0.48 -3.74 4.26
CA HIS A 45 -0.35 -4.93 4.49
C HIS A 45 -0.14 -5.98 3.39
N ARG A 46 -0.03 -5.55 2.12
CA ARG A 46 0.22 -6.46 1.02
C ARG A 46 1.59 -7.13 1.11
N LEU A 47 2.62 -6.38 1.50
CA LEU A 47 3.95 -6.92 1.74
C LEU A 47 3.94 -7.97 2.85
N GLU A 48 3.31 -7.67 3.99
CA GLU A 48 3.17 -8.60 5.12
C GLU A 48 2.48 -9.91 4.71
N LEU A 49 1.38 -9.81 3.95
CA LEU A 49 0.68 -10.98 3.43
C LEU A 49 1.55 -11.82 2.48
N LEU A 50 2.32 -11.18 1.60
CA LEU A 50 3.25 -11.87 0.69
C LEU A 50 4.37 -12.56 1.47
N GLN A 51 4.90 -11.94 2.52
CA GLN A 51 5.91 -12.55 3.40
C GLN A 51 5.38 -13.78 4.14
N ILE A 52 4.16 -13.71 4.67
CA ILE A 52 3.50 -14.85 5.30
C ILE A 52 3.31 -15.98 4.30
N ARG A 53 2.80 -15.67 3.09
CA ARG A 53 2.65 -16.66 2.01
C ARG A 53 3.99 -17.27 1.60
N GLY A 54 5.04 -16.46 1.49
CA GLY A 54 6.39 -16.92 1.19
C GLY A 54 6.91 -17.90 2.23
N THR A 55 6.68 -17.60 3.51
CA THR A 55 7.06 -18.47 4.63
C THR A 55 6.29 -19.80 4.57
N LEU A 56 4.97 -19.76 4.35
CA LEU A 56 4.14 -20.96 4.21
C LEU A 56 4.54 -21.80 2.99
N ALA A 57 4.89 -21.17 1.87
CA ALA A 57 5.37 -21.88 0.69
C ALA A 57 6.72 -22.55 0.93
N ALA A 58 7.65 -21.88 1.62
CA ALA A 58 8.93 -22.47 2.01
C ALA A 58 8.74 -23.65 3.00
N MET A 59 7.82 -23.52 3.97
CA MET A 59 7.48 -24.62 4.89
C MET A 59 6.89 -25.81 4.15
N SER A 60 5.92 -25.59 3.25
CA SER A 60 5.31 -26.66 2.44
C SER A 60 6.34 -27.36 1.55
N LEU A 61 7.25 -26.60 0.93
CA LEU A 61 8.36 -27.18 0.16
C LEU A 61 9.31 -27.98 1.07
N GLY A 62 9.61 -27.49 2.26
CA GLY A 62 10.42 -28.19 3.26
C GLY A 62 9.79 -29.52 3.70
N GLU A 63 8.50 -29.53 3.99
CA GLU A 63 7.73 -30.74 4.34
C GLU A 63 7.73 -31.75 3.20
N ALA A 64 7.43 -31.32 1.98
CA ALA A 64 7.46 -32.18 0.80
C ALA A 64 8.86 -32.75 0.56
N THR A 65 9.90 -31.94 0.74
CA THR A 65 11.30 -32.37 0.60
C THR A 65 11.68 -33.39 1.68
N ALA A 66 11.29 -33.17 2.93
CA ALA A 66 11.53 -34.12 4.02
C ALA A 66 10.81 -35.46 3.77
N THR A 67 9.58 -35.42 3.25
CA THR A 67 8.83 -36.61 2.85
C THR A 67 9.51 -37.35 1.70
N ALA A 68 9.96 -36.65 0.66
CA ALA A 68 10.70 -37.25 -0.45
C ALA A 68 12.02 -37.87 0.00
N LEU A 69 12.77 -37.22 0.91
CA LEU A 69 13.98 -37.78 1.50
C LEU A 69 13.69 -39.05 2.30
N LYS A 70 12.62 -39.05 3.10
CA LYS A 70 12.18 -40.23 3.87
C LYS A 70 11.78 -41.39 2.96
N ASN A 71 11.10 -41.10 1.85
CA ASN A 71 10.61 -42.11 0.91
C ASN A 71 11.66 -42.54 -0.13
N GLY A 72 12.76 -41.79 -0.25
CA GLY A 72 13.87 -42.07 -1.17
C GLY A 72 13.63 -41.63 -2.62
N HIS A 73 12.54 -40.93 -2.92
CA HIS A 73 12.26 -40.39 -4.25
C HIS A 73 11.33 -39.16 -4.19
N ALA A 74 11.44 -38.28 -5.18
CA ALA A 74 10.49 -37.20 -5.42
C ALA A 74 9.13 -37.76 -5.89
N ASN A 75 8.04 -37.09 -5.54
CA ASN A 75 6.67 -37.48 -5.85
C ASN A 75 5.81 -36.24 -6.15
N GLY A 76 4.57 -36.44 -6.59
CA GLY A 76 3.68 -35.33 -6.96
C GLY A 76 3.43 -34.28 -5.87
N GLU A 77 3.69 -34.58 -4.59
CA GLU A 77 3.65 -33.58 -3.51
C GLU A 77 4.83 -32.61 -3.60
N THR A 78 6.03 -33.11 -3.94
CA THR A 78 7.19 -32.25 -4.22
C THR A 78 7.01 -31.35 -5.43
N GLU A 79 6.45 -31.85 -6.54
CA GLU A 79 6.14 -30.97 -7.68
C GLU A 79 5.11 -29.90 -7.32
N GLN A 80 4.06 -30.25 -6.57
CA GLN A 80 3.04 -29.29 -6.14
C GLN A 80 3.60 -28.22 -5.21
N ALA A 81 4.41 -28.61 -4.23
CA ALA A 81 5.04 -27.67 -3.30
C ALA A 81 6.03 -26.75 -4.02
N LEU A 82 6.78 -27.28 -5.00
CA LEU A 82 7.70 -26.50 -5.83
C LEU A 82 6.94 -25.50 -6.71
N ALA A 83 5.85 -25.92 -7.35
CA ALA A 83 5.01 -25.03 -8.15
C ALA A 83 4.37 -23.92 -7.29
N TYR A 84 3.96 -24.24 -6.05
CA TYR A 84 3.45 -23.25 -5.11
C TYR A 84 4.52 -22.22 -4.71
N GLU A 85 5.73 -22.67 -4.34
CA GLU A 85 6.87 -21.79 -4.05
C GLU A 85 7.17 -20.85 -5.22
N GLN A 86 7.26 -21.40 -6.43
CA GLN A 86 7.56 -20.60 -7.62
C GLN A 86 6.52 -19.51 -7.85
N ARG A 87 5.22 -19.84 -7.74
CA ARG A 87 4.14 -18.87 -7.89
C ARG A 87 4.25 -17.74 -6.87
N VAL A 88 4.44 -18.07 -5.59
CA VAL A 88 4.55 -17.06 -4.52
C VAL A 88 5.81 -16.21 -4.70
N LYS A 89 6.93 -16.81 -5.11
CA LYS A 89 8.16 -16.09 -5.42
C LYS A 89 7.97 -15.08 -6.57
N HIS A 90 7.25 -15.47 -7.62
CA HIS A 90 6.91 -14.56 -8.73
C HIS A 90 6.01 -13.42 -8.27
N GLU A 91 4.94 -13.70 -7.51
CA GLU A 91 4.06 -12.68 -6.93
C GLU A 91 4.84 -11.68 -6.07
N MET A 92 5.75 -12.18 -5.22
CA MET A 92 6.59 -11.33 -4.36
C MET A 92 7.56 -10.48 -5.16
N ARG A 93 8.19 -11.03 -6.20
CA ARG A 93 9.09 -10.29 -7.09
C ARG A 93 8.36 -9.17 -7.83
N GLU A 94 7.20 -9.47 -8.43
CA GLU A 94 6.41 -8.46 -9.13
C GLU A 94 5.97 -7.31 -8.22
N PHE A 95 5.62 -7.63 -6.98
CA PHE A 95 5.27 -6.61 -5.99
C PHE A 95 6.47 -5.72 -5.67
N LEU A 96 7.64 -6.31 -5.36
CA LEU A 96 8.84 -5.55 -5.04
C LEU A 96 9.36 -4.72 -6.22
N GLU A 97 9.25 -5.22 -7.45
CA GLU A 97 9.60 -4.46 -8.65
C GLU A 97 8.70 -3.22 -8.82
N LYS A 98 7.38 -3.38 -8.62
CA LYS A 98 6.42 -2.25 -8.68
C LYS A 98 6.68 -1.23 -7.55
N SER A 99 6.76 -1.68 -6.31
CA SER A 99 7.02 -0.81 -5.16
C SER A 99 8.41 -0.17 -5.21
N GLY A 100 9.40 -0.84 -5.79
CA GLY A 100 10.76 -0.32 -5.99
C GLY A 100 10.81 0.80 -7.04
N VAL A 101 10.06 0.68 -8.15
CA VAL A 101 9.93 1.76 -9.14
C VAL A 101 9.22 2.98 -8.52
N GLU A 102 8.21 2.76 -7.68
CA GLU A 102 7.49 3.84 -6.98
C GLU A 102 8.31 4.54 -5.88
N HIS A 103 9.33 3.89 -5.32
CA HIS A 103 10.19 4.50 -4.29
C HIS A 103 11.45 5.20 -4.85
N VAL A 104 11.83 4.94 -6.11
CA VAL A 104 13.01 5.54 -6.76
C VAL A 104 12.64 6.76 -7.62
N ALA A 105 11.39 6.90 -8.06
CA ALA A 105 10.86 8.04 -8.83
C ALA A 105 10.24 9.12 -7.93
#